data_AF-U5S2G2-F1
#
_entry.id   AF-U5S2G2-F1
#
_cell.length_a   1.000
_cell.length_b   1.000
_cell.length_c   1.000
_cell.angle_alpha   90.00
_cell.angle_beta   90.00
_cell.angle_gamma   90.00
#
_symmetry.space_group_name_H-M   'P 1'
#
loop_
_entity.id
_entity.type
_entity.pdbx_description
1 polymer ?
#
loop_
_entity_poly.entity_id
_entity_poly.type
_entity_poly.pdbx_seq_one_letter_code
_entity_poly.pdbx_strand_id
1 'polypeptide(L)'
;RIHNAVIQPESESGNFASILFTDLPLPTTKPIDFGALEFCKTCGICADVCPAGAIPTVEEYREPTWDRATGPWSASNDHKGYPNKSIECVKWYFSYAITGFAPASRPVGVCRRCCSHCVFSKDHKAWIHEVVKGVVSTTPVMNSFFTKMDRLSGYSDVISDEGRAEYWHQYLPAI
;
A
#
# COMPACT_ATOMS: atom_id res chain seq x y z
N ARG A 1 -6.44 -3.13 0.08
CA ARG A 1 -7.26 -2.25 -0.80
C ARG A 1 -6.57 -1.93 -2.12
N ILE A 2 -5.28 -1.65 -2.08
CA ILE A 2 -4.43 -1.40 -3.26
C ILE A 2 -4.40 -2.59 -4.25
N HIS A 3 -4.12 -2.31 -5.53
CA HIS A 3 -3.88 -3.36 -6.53
C HIS A 3 -2.44 -3.89 -6.45
N ASN A 4 -2.23 -5.15 -6.80
CA ASN A 4 -0.92 -5.78 -7.09
C ASN A 4 0.16 -5.76 -5.98
N ALA A 5 -0.22 -5.43 -4.75
CA ALA A 5 0.69 -5.46 -3.61
C ALA A 5 0.17 -6.50 -2.61
N VAL A 6 0.92 -7.60 -2.49
CA VAL A 6 0.77 -8.52 -1.37
C VAL A 6 1.20 -7.76 -0.12
N ILE A 7 0.40 -7.89 0.95
CA ILE A 7 0.76 -7.39 2.27
C ILE A 7 1.16 -8.61 3.09
N GLN A 8 2.35 -8.59 3.67
CA GLN A 8 2.83 -9.64 4.54
C GLN A 8 2.76 -9.15 5.99
N PRO A 9 2.46 -10.01 6.96
CA PRO A 9 2.44 -9.60 8.36
C PRO A 9 3.83 -9.17 8.87
N GLU A 10 4.89 -9.78 8.36
CA GLU A 10 6.27 -9.55 8.80
C GLU A 10 7.00 -8.41 8.05
N SER A 11 6.44 -7.90 6.97
CA SER A 11 7.13 -6.93 6.11
C SER A 11 6.17 -5.94 5.45
N GLU A 12 6.71 -5.04 4.63
CA GLU A 12 5.91 -3.96 4.07
C GLU A 12 4.87 -4.43 3.05
N SER A 13 3.90 -3.57 2.78
CA SER A 13 3.02 -3.78 1.63
C SER A 13 3.79 -3.54 0.32
N GLY A 14 3.51 -4.37 -0.69
CA GLY A 14 4.06 -4.19 -2.03
C GLY A 14 5.46 -4.76 -2.23
N ASN A 15 5.79 -5.84 -1.52
CA ASN A 15 6.99 -6.62 -1.80
C ASN A 15 6.94 -7.23 -3.20
N PHE A 16 8.11 -7.37 -3.83
CA PHE A 16 8.24 -8.05 -5.10
C PHE A 16 8.30 -9.56 -4.89
N ALA A 17 7.38 -10.29 -5.48
CA ALA A 17 7.44 -11.75 -5.53
C ALA A 17 8.37 -12.21 -6.66
N SER A 18 9.40 -12.98 -6.32
CA SER A 18 10.17 -13.74 -7.30
C SER A 18 9.61 -15.15 -7.38
N ILE A 19 9.12 -15.54 -8.55
CA ILE A 19 8.45 -16.83 -8.76
C ILE A 19 9.37 -17.71 -9.61
N LEU A 20 9.72 -18.89 -9.10
CA LEU A 20 10.47 -19.92 -9.81
C LEU A 20 9.59 -21.15 -9.97
N PHE A 21 9.40 -21.58 -11.22
CA PHE A 21 8.72 -22.84 -11.53
C PHE A 21 9.74 -23.99 -11.49
N THR A 22 9.37 -25.11 -10.87
CA THR A 22 10.22 -26.28 -10.72
C THR A 22 9.38 -27.54 -10.62
N ASP A 23 9.91 -28.67 -11.10
CA ASP A 23 9.31 -30.00 -10.94
C ASP A 23 9.78 -30.70 -9.65
N LEU A 24 10.60 -30.04 -8.83
CA LEU A 24 11.01 -30.56 -7.53
C LEU A 24 9.77 -30.76 -6.64
N PRO A 25 9.55 -31.96 -6.05
CA PRO A 25 8.39 -32.21 -5.20
C PRO A 25 8.55 -31.48 -3.86
N LEU A 26 8.02 -30.26 -3.78
CA LEU A 26 8.02 -29.43 -2.58
C LEU A 26 6.65 -29.46 -1.90
N PRO A 27 6.58 -29.47 -0.55
CA PRO A 27 5.32 -29.29 0.14
C PRO A 27 4.77 -27.89 -0.11
N THR A 28 3.45 -27.79 -0.35
CA THR A 28 2.78 -26.50 -0.46
C THR A 28 2.47 -25.92 0.92
N THR A 29 2.52 -24.60 1.05
CA THR A 29 2.06 -23.89 2.24
C THR A 29 0.57 -23.54 2.14
N LYS A 30 -0.07 -23.33 3.29
CA LYS A 30 -1.47 -22.89 3.33
C LYS A 30 -1.55 -21.37 3.17
N PRO A 31 -2.63 -20.84 2.56
CA PRO A 31 -2.94 -19.42 2.63
C PRO A 31 -3.04 -18.94 4.08
N ILE A 32 -2.73 -17.67 4.32
CA ILE A 32 -2.86 -17.00 5.62
C ILE A 32 -3.97 -15.94 5.57
N ASP A 33 -4.65 -15.75 6.69
CA ASP A 33 -5.49 -14.58 6.96
C ASP A 33 -5.05 -13.97 8.29
N PHE A 34 -4.57 -12.73 8.25
CA PHE A 34 -4.15 -11.97 9.42
C PHE A 34 -5.00 -10.71 9.60
N GLY A 35 -6.23 -10.69 9.09
CA GLY A 35 -7.18 -9.60 9.33
C GLY A 35 -6.92 -8.31 8.53
N ALA A 36 -5.90 -8.27 7.66
CA ALA A 36 -5.62 -7.08 6.85
C ALA A 36 -6.78 -6.66 5.93
N LEU A 37 -7.53 -7.62 5.40
CA LEU A 37 -8.69 -7.31 4.57
C LEU A 37 -9.80 -6.67 5.40
N GLU A 38 -10.04 -7.15 6.62
CA GLU A 38 -11.01 -6.56 7.54
C GLU A 38 -10.59 -5.15 7.96
N PHE A 39 -9.29 -4.92 8.19
CA PHE A 39 -8.74 -3.59 8.44
C PHE A 39 -8.96 -2.63 7.25
N CYS A 40 -8.77 -3.12 6.02
CA CYS A 40 -8.97 -2.33 4.80
C CYS A 40 -10.40 -1.80 4.60
N LYS A 41 -11.40 -2.40 5.24
CA LYS A 41 -12.81 -1.96 5.19
C LYS A 41 -13.06 -0.66 5.94
N THR A 42 -12.12 -0.23 6.80
CA THR A 42 -12.27 0.99 7.62
C THR A 42 -11.07 1.94 7.50
N CYS A 43 -9.90 1.44 7.08
CA CYS A 43 -8.68 2.24 7.04
C CYS A 43 -8.66 3.31 5.94
N GLY A 44 -8.65 2.91 4.66
CA GLY A 44 -8.75 3.85 3.53
C GLY A 44 -7.54 4.75 3.25
N ILE A 45 -6.52 4.81 4.13
CA ILE A 45 -5.38 5.74 4.01
C ILE A 45 -4.71 5.70 2.63
N CYS A 46 -4.56 4.50 2.04
CA CYS A 46 -3.99 4.34 0.70
C CYS A 46 -4.79 5.08 -0.40
N ALA A 47 -6.10 5.25 -0.22
CA ALA A 47 -6.96 6.01 -1.13
C ALA A 47 -6.74 7.51 -0.94
N ASP A 48 -6.71 7.98 0.32
CA ASP A 48 -6.52 9.39 0.68
C ASP A 48 -5.21 9.95 0.11
N VAL A 49 -4.14 9.17 0.16
CA VAL A 49 -2.82 9.61 -0.28
C VAL A 49 -2.60 9.44 -1.78
N CYS A 50 -3.49 8.75 -2.51
CA CYS A 50 -3.30 8.40 -3.92
C CYS A 50 -3.41 9.65 -4.83
N PRO A 51 -2.33 10.09 -5.49
CA PRO A 51 -2.38 11.30 -6.31
C PRO A 51 -3.16 11.12 -7.61
N ALA A 52 -3.40 9.86 -8.01
CA ALA A 52 -4.14 9.50 -9.21
C ALA A 52 -5.64 9.29 -8.96
N GLY A 53 -6.10 9.29 -7.69
CA GLY A 53 -7.49 8.90 -7.36
C GLY A 53 -7.84 7.49 -7.85
N ALA A 54 -6.85 6.61 -7.94
CA ALA A 54 -7.00 5.30 -8.58
C ALA A 54 -7.54 4.22 -7.64
N ILE A 55 -7.57 4.49 -6.34
CA ILE A 55 -7.98 3.54 -5.30
C ILE A 55 -9.32 4.03 -4.74
N PRO A 56 -10.38 3.19 -4.70
CA PRO A 56 -11.68 3.63 -4.20
C PRO A 56 -11.62 3.93 -2.71
N THR A 57 -12.34 4.97 -2.25
CA THR A 57 -12.41 5.30 -0.82
C THR A 57 -13.21 4.26 -0.04
N VAL A 58 -13.19 4.36 1.29
CA VAL A 58 -13.99 3.48 2.17
C VAL A 58 -15.49 3.73 1.95
N GLU A 59 -15.87 4.98 1.68
CA GLU A 59 -17.23 5.42 1.40
C GLU A 59 -17.73 4.90 0.05
N GLU A 60 -16.87 4.93 -0.98
CA GLU A 60 -17.21 4.38 -2.30
C GLU A 60 -17.36 2.86 -2.25
N TYR A 61 -16.40 2.17 -1.61
CA TYR A 61 -16.38 0.72 -1.50
C TYR A 61 -15.85 0.28 -0.14
N ARG A 62 -16.75 -0.08 0.79
CA ARG A 62 -16.35 -0.67 2.07
C ARG A 62 -15.83 -2.10 1.89
N GLU A 63 -16.61 -2.91 1.19
CA GLU A 63 -16.34 -4.33 0.95
C GLU A 63 -15.68 -4.56 -0.42
N PRO A 64 -14.79 -5.56 -0.55
CA PRO A 64 -14.29 -5.97 -1.85
C PRO A 64 -15.40 -6.66 -2.65
N THR A 65 -15.31 -6.56 -3.98
CA THR A 65 -16.31 -7.04 -4.93
C THR A 65 -15.68 -7.97 -5.98
N TRP A 66 -16.53 -8.79 -6.58
CA TRP A 66 -16.23 -9.56 -7.79
C TRP A 66 -16.34 -8.69 -9.05
N ASP A 67 -17.20 -7.67 -9.01
CA ASP A 67 -17.45 -6.77 -10.13
C ASP A 67 -16.35 -5.71 -10.22
N ARG A 68 -15.33 -6.01 -11.03
CA ARG A 68 -14.17 -5.16 -11.26
C ARG A 68 -13.83 -5.15 -12.73
N ALA A 69 -13.49 -3.97 -13.25
CA ALA A 69 -13.05 -3.82 -14.62
C ALA A 69 -11.78 -4.64 -14.86
N THR A 70 -11.81 -5.54 -15.84
CA THR A 70 -10.65 -6.22 -16.38
C THR A 70 -10.18 -5.50 -17.64
N GLY A 71 -8.89 -5.62 -17.95
CA GLY A 71 -8.28 -4.93 -19.09
C GLY A 71 -6.80 -4.65 -18.88
N PRO A 72 -6.14 -3.95 -19.82
CA PRO A 72 -4.74 -3.59 -19.69
C PRO A 72 -4.46 -2.92 -18.35
N TRP A 73 -3.43 -3.41 -17.63
CA TRP A 73 -3.00 -2.93 -16.32
C TRP A 73 -3.98 -3.15 -15.15
N SER A 74 -5.13 -3.80 -15.36
CA SER A 74 -6.04 -4.21 -14.30
C SER A 74 -5.70 -5.60 -13.76
N ALA A 75 -5.90 -5.82 -12.46
CA ALA A 75 -5.78 -7.14 -11.86
C ALA A 75 -6.90 -8.07 -12.36
N SER A 76 -6.65 -9.38 -12.32
CA SER A 76 -7.68 -10.40 -12.59
C SER A 76 -8.88 -10.25 -11.65
N ASN A 77 -10.06 -10.67 -12.10
CA ASN A 77 -11.32 -10.69 -11.35
C ASN A 77 -11.71 -12.09 -10.85
N ASP A 78 -10.76 -13.03 -10.86
CA ASP A 78 -10.88 -14.40 -10.34
C ASP A 78 -10.88 -14.49 -8.80
N HIS A 79 -10.77 -13.35 -8.12
CA HIS A 79 -10.86 -13.21 -6.67
C HIS A 79 -11.62 -11.93 -6.31
N LYS A 80 -12.13 -11.83 -5.07
CA LYS A 80 -12.66 -10.56 -4.56
C LYS A 80 -11.53 -9.53 -4.44
N GLY A 81 -11.79 -8.31 -4.89
CA GLY A 81 -10.84 -7.20 -4.74
C GLY A 81 -11.56 -5.86 -4.67
N TYR A 82 -10.80 -4.80 -4.45
CA TYR A 82 -11.35 -3.45 -4.58
C TYR A 82 -11.27 -3.01 -6.05
N PRO A 83 -12.28 -2.30 -6.58
CA PRO A 83 -12.34 -1.88 -7.97
C PRO A 83 -11.38 -0.71 -8.25
N ASN A 84 -10.08 -1.00 -8.18
CA ASN A 84 -9.02 -0.04 -8.46
C ASN A 84 -9.03 0.35 -9.95
N LYS A 85 -8.89 1.65 -10.22
CA LYS A 85 -8.73 2.21 -11.57
C LYS A 85 -7.24 2.18 -11.95
N SER A 86 -6.68 0.99 -12.11
CA SER A 86 -5.23 0.81 -12.31
C SER A 86 -4.66 1.59 -13.49
N ILE A 87 -5.43 1.74 -14.56
CA ILE A 87 -5.04 2.54 -15.72
C ILE A 87 -4.78 4.02 -15.36
N GLU A 88 -5.53 4.59 -14.41
CA GLU A 88 -5.33 5.96 -13.96
C GLU A 88 -4.05 6.09 -13.12
N CYS A 89 -3.73 5.08 -12.31
CA CYS A 89 -2.43 5.00 -11.61
C CYS A 89 -1.28 4.97 -12.62
N VAL A 90 -1.39 4.15 -13.65
CA VAL A 90 -0.38 4.00 -14.71
C VAL A 90 -0.25 5.28 -15.54
N LYS A 91 -1.35 5.90 -15.96
CA LYS A 91 -1.34 7.19 -16.67
C LYS A 91 -0.68 8.28 -15.85
N TRP A 92 -1.02 8.39 -14.55
CA TRP A 92 -0.41 9.35 -13.66
C TRP A 92 1.09 9.06 -13.55
N TYR A 93 1.48 7.83 -13.27
CA TYR A 93 2.90 7.46 -13.18
C TYR A 93 3.69 7.79 -14.46
N PHE A 94 3.22 7.35 -15.64
CA PHE A 94 3.94 7.58 -16.89
C PHE A 94 3.95 9.04 -17.33
N SER A 95 2.83 9.77 -17.18
CA SER A 95 2.78 11.19 -17.58
C SER A 95 3.79 12.02 -16.79
N TYR A 96 3.93 11.76 -15.49
CA TYR A 96 4.87 12.49 -14.64
C TYR A 96 6.32 12.01 -14.85
N ALA A 97 6.54 10.73 -15.13
CA ALA A 97 7.86 10.21 -15.51
C ALA A 97 8.37 10.81 -16.83
N ILE A 98 7.48 11.00 -17.82
CA ILE A 98 7.84 11.48 -19.17
C ILE A 98 7.99 12.99 -19.23
N THR A 99 7.09 13.74 -18.58
CA THR A 99 7.09 15.22 -18.66
C THR A 99 8.11 15.88 -17.73
N GLY A 100 8.66 15.11 -16.79
CA GLY A 100 9.53 15.64 -15.74
C GLY A 100 8.83 16.65 -14.82
N PHE A 101 7.54 16.96 -14.97
CA PHE A 101 6.86 18.01 -14.21
C PHE A 101 6.29 17.46 -12.90
N ALA A 102 7.16 17.23 -11.91
CA ALA A 102 6.72 16.87 -10.58
C ALA A 102 7.10 17.98 -9.59
N PRO A 103 6.19 18.92 -9.27
CA PRO A 103 6.22 19.58 -7.98
C PRO A 103 5.89 18.51 -6.92
N ALA A 104 6.73 18.37 -5.91
CA ALA A 104 6.50 17.52 -4.75
C ALA A 104 6.46 15.97 -4.92
N SER A 105 6.83 15.37 -6.06
CA SER A 105 6.69 13.90 -6.25
C SER A 105 7.64 13.23 -7.26
N ARG A 106 8.90 13.65 -7.38
CA ARG A 106 9.88 12.93 -8.23
C ARG A 106 10.56 11.76 -7.48
N PRO A 107 10.13 10.50 -7.62
CA PRO A 107 11.07 9.45 -7.90
C PRO A 107 11.27 9.39 -9.41
N VAL A 108 12.51 9.46 -9.87
CA VAL A 108 12.88 8.76 -11.10
C VAL A 108 12.72 7.27 -10.76
N GLY A 109 11.49 6.73 -10.88
CA GLY A 109 11.10 5.44 -10.31
C GLY A 109 9.61 5.34 -9.93
N VAL A 110 9.16 4.14 -9.56
CA VAL A 110 7.76 3.79 -9.23
C VAL A 110 7.13 4.68 -8.13
N CYS A 111 5.83 5.03 -8.25
CA CYS A 111 5.15 5.92 -7.28
C CYS A 111 5.06 5.35 -5.85
N ARG A 112 4.59 4.11 -5.68
CA ARG A 112 4.47 3.34 -4.41
C ARG A 112 3.90 4.07 -3.17
N ARG A 113 3.31 5.26 -3.28
CA ARG A 113 2.77 6.01 -2.12
C ARG A 113 1.72 5.22 -1.33
N CYS A 114 0.88 4.47 -2.03
CA CYS A 114 -0.12 3.61 -1.40
C CYS A 114 0.51 2.46 -0.58
N CYS A 115 1.73 2.04 -0.91
CA CYS A 115 2.51 1.06 -0.15
C CYS A 115 3.27 1.73 1.00
N SER A 116 3.92 2.88 0.77
CA SER A 116 4.73 3.56 1.80
C SER A 116 3.90 4.10 2.97
N HIS A 117 2.68 4.54 2.72
CA HIS A 117 1.78 5.02 3.78
C HIS A 117 0.90 3.93 4.39
N CYS A 118 0.99 2.68 3.93
CA CYS A 118 0.21 1.60 4.52
C CYS A 118 0.59 1.39 6.00
N VAL A 119 -0.41 1.19 6.86
CA VAL A 119 -0.22 0.88 8.29
C VAL A 119 0.60 -0.41 8.49
N PHE A 120 0.49 -1.36 7.57
CA PHE A 120 1.28 -2.60 7.61
C PHE A 120 2.73 -2.41 7.14
N SER A 121 3.06 -1.27 6.51
CA SER A 121 4.44 -0.95 6.11
C SER A 121 5.24 -0.21 7.18
N LYS A 122 4.68 0.02 8.37
CA LYS A 122 5.41 0.73 9.44
C LYS A 122 6.54 -0.13 9.97
N ASP A 123 7.73 0.48 10.06
CA ASP A 123 8.97 -0.13 10.54
C ASP A 123 8.83 -0.59 12.01
N HIS A 124 9.53 -1.66 12.35
CA HIS A 124 9.58 -2.30 13.67
C HIS A 124 10.45 -1.53 14.68
N LYS A 125 11.10 -0.43 14.25
CA LYS A 125 11.89 0.45 15.14
C LYS A 125 11.11 0.95 16.35
N ALA A 126 9.79 1.17 16.21
CA ALA A 126 8.92 1.48 17.33
C ALA A 126 8.17 0.22 17.76
N TRP A 127 8.43 -0.27 18.98
CA TRP A 127 7.82 -1.49 19.53
C TRP A 127 6.29 -1.51 19.46
N ILE A 128 5.66 -0.33 19.53
CA ILE A 128 4.21 -0.18 19.50
C ILE A 128 3.59 -0.64 18.17
N HIS A 129 4.32 -0.57 17.05
CA HIS A 129 3.78 -0.98 15.75
C HIS A 129 3.51 -2.49 15.70
N GLU A 130 4.31 -3.30 16.38
CA GLU A 130 4.08 -4.75 16.45
C GLU A 130 2.84 -5.09 17.28
N VAL A 131 2.61 -4.34 18.36
CA VAL A 131 1.36 -4.46 19.15
C VAL A 131 0.16 -4.04 18.30
N VAL A 132 0.24 -2.91 17.60
CA VAL A 132 -0.86 -2.43 16.75
C VAL A 132 -1.17 -3.42 15.64
N LYS A 133 -0.16 -3.93 14.90
CA LYS A 133 -0.33 -4.96 13.87
C LYS A 133 -0.98 -6.22 14.42
N GLY A 134 -0.58 -6.66 15.62
CA GLY A 134 -1.22 -7.77 16.32
C GLY A 134 -2.69 -7.49 16.65
N VAL A 135 -3.01 -6.33 17.23
CA VAL A 135 -4.39 -6.00 17.63
C VAL A 135 -5.32 -5.81 16.42
N VAL A 136 -4.87 -5.14 15.35
CA VAL A 136 -5.69 -4.95 14.14
C VAL A 136 -5.97 -6.27 13.42
N SER A 137 -5.14 -7.29 13.63
CA SER A 137 -5.33 -8.63 13.04
C SER A 137 -6.48 -9.41 13.69
N THR A 138 -6.79 -9.14 14.96
CA THR A 138 -7.77 -9.92 15.74
C THR A 138 -8.96 -9.11 16.25
N THR A 139 -8.89 -7.78 16.27
CA THR A 139 -9.85 -6.92 16.98
C THR A 139 -10.45 -5.84 16.07
N PRO A 140 -11.35 -6.21 15.12
CA PRO A 140 -11.88 -5.28 14.12
C PRO A 140 -12.59 -4.04 14.65
N VAL A 141 -13.18 -4.13 15.85
CA VAL A 141 -13.89 -3.02 16.52
C VAL A 141 -12.97 -1.81 16.76
N MET A 142 -11.66 -2.01 16.84
CA MET A 142 -10.67 -0.94 17.04
C MET A 142 -10.09 -0.39 15.73
N ASN A 143 -10.44 -0.93 14.56
CA ASN A 143 -9.78 -0.56 13.30
C ASN A 143 -9.88 0.93 12.97
N SER A 144 -11.06 1.54 13.17
CA SER A 144 -11.25 2.98 12.97
C SER A 144 -10.44 3.82 13.96
N PHE A 145 -10.22 3.33 15.19
CA PHE A 145 -9.36 4.00 16.17
C PHE A 145 -7.91 4.00 15.70
N PHE A 146 -7.36 2.85 15.32
CA PHE A 146 -5.98 2.76 14.84
C PHE A 146 -5.73 3.52 13.54
N THR A 147 -6.73 3.56 12.65
CA THR A 147 -6.69 4.39 11.45
C THR A 147 -6.56 5.88 11.80
N LYS A 148 -7.32 6.36 12.80
CA LYS A 148 -7.22 7.75 13.27
C LYS A 148 -5.86 8.03 13.91
N MET A 149 -5.34 7.07 14.70
CA MET A 149 -4.02 7.21 15.33
C MET A 149 -2.88 7.31 14.30
N ASP A 150 -2.92 6.53 13.22
CA ASP A 150 -1.94 6.64 12.13
C ASP A 150 -1.94 8.05 11.53
N ARG A 151 -3.14 8.58 11.21
CA ARG A 151 -3.30 9.95 10.70
C ARG A 151 -2.81 11.01 11.68
N LEU A 152 -3.21 10.93 12.95
CA LEU A 152 -2.83 11.90 13.98
C LEU A 152 -1.33 11.92 14.27
N SER A 153 -0.65 10.80 14.08
CA SER A 153 0.80 10.70 14.28
C SER A 153 1.60 11.25 13.10
N GLY A 154 0.94 11.76 12.05
CA GLY A 154 1.57 12.30 10.84
C GLY A 154 2.12 11.23 9.89
N TYR A 155 1.82 9.94 10.12
CA TYR A 155 2.31 8.84 9.27
C TYR A 155 1.68 8.82 7.87
N SER A 156 0.54 9.48 7.71
CA SER A 156 -0.11 9.71 6.42
C SER A 156 0.37 10.99 5.71
N ASP A 157 1.22 11.79 6.36
CA ASP A 157 1.58 13.11 5.85
C ASP A 157 2.62 13.01 4.75
N VAL A 158 2.41 13.81 3.70
CA VAL A 158 3.34 13.90 2.59
C VAL A 158 4.47 14.84 3.00
N ILE A 159 5.67 14.29 3.18
CA ILE A 159 6.89 15.08 3.40
C ILE A 159 7.09 16.13 2.29
N SER A 160 7.65 17.30 2.62
CA SER A 160 7.93 18.35 1.64
C SER A 160 9.07 17.97 0.69
N ASP A 161 9.32 18.77 -0.34
CA ASP A 161 10.47 18.56 -1.23
C ASP A 161 11.80 18.70 -0.46
N GLU A 162 11.88 19.68 0.43
CA GLU A 162 13.04 19.91 1.30
C GLU A 162 13.24 18.74 2.27
N GLY A 163 12.17 18.29 2.94
CA GLY A 163 12.24 17.15 3.85
C GLY A 163 12.61 15.84 3.15
N ARG A 164 12.18 15.64 1.90
CA ARG A 164 12.65 14.52 1.07
C ARG A 164 14.14 14.62 0.78
N ALA A 165 14.61 15.78 0.33
CA ALA A 165 16.02 15.98 0.00
C ALA A 165 16.90 15.69 1.22
N GLU A 166 16.52 16.20 2.39
CA GLU A 166 17.19 15.91 3.65
C GLU A 166 17.22 14.41 3.95
N TYR A 167 16.07 13.72 3.86
CA TYR A 167 15.98 12.28 4.07
C TYR A 167 16.87 11.47 3.11
N TRP A 168 16.92 11.84 1.82
CA TRP A 168 17.78 11.20 0.83
C TRP A 168 19.27 11.34 1.18
N HIS A 169 19.66 12.49 1.76
CA HIS A 169 21.04 12.74 2.14
C HIS A 169 21.43 12.12 3.49
N GLN A 170 20.48 11.77 4.36
CA GLN A 170 20.75 11.15 5.67
C GLN A 170 21.44 9.78 5.60
N TYR A 171 21.36 9.08 4.47
CA TYR A 171 21.94 7.73 4.29
C TYR A 171 23.14 7.68 3.34
N LEU A 172 23.60 8.82 2.82
CA LEU A 172 24.84 8.87 2.06
C LEU A 172 26.02 8.82 3.05
N PRO A 173 27.04 7.98 2.81
CA PRO A 173 28.25 8.07 3.60
C PRO A 173 28.80 9.50 3.49
N ALA A 174 29.21 10.08 4.63
CA ALA A 174 29.91 11.35 4.62
C ALA A 174 31.14 11.22 3.70
N ILE A 175 31.18 12.03 2.65
CA ILE A 175 32.30 12.10 1.71
C ILE A 175 33.42 12.91 2.34
#